data_AF-A0AAW5WDS8-F1
#
_entry.id   AF-A0AAW5WDS8-F1
#
_cell.length_a   1.000
_cell.length_b   1.000
_cell.length_c   1.000
_cell.angle_alpha   90.00
_cell.angle_beta   90.00
_cell.angle_gamma   90.00
#
_symmetry.space_group_name_H-M   'P 1'
#
loop_
_entity.id
_entity.type
_entity.pdbx_description
1 polymer ?
#
loop_
_entity_poly.entity_id
_entity_poly.type
_entity_poly.pdbx_seq_one_letter_code
_entity_poly.pdbx_strand_id
1 'polypeptide(L)' 'IASAAHRLNTSVLEGMNNKIKVIKRMAYGYRDNDYFFLKIKAVFPGKMR' A
#
# COMPACT_ATOMS: atom_id res chain seq x y z
N ILE A 1 -9.21 17.20 10.66
CA ILE A 1 -9.34 16.30 11.82
C ILE A 1 -10.18 15.10 11.38
N ALA A 2 -9.58 13.91 11.28
CA ALA A 2 -10.30 12.66 11.09
C ALA A 2 -9.42 11.51 11.60
N SER A 3 -9.35 11.35 12.93
CA SER A 3 -8.87 10.10 13.53
C SER A 3 -10.09 9.25 13.81
N ALA A 4 -10.18 8.10 13.13
CA ALA A 4 -11.27 7.14 13.24
C ALA A 4 -11.58 6.82 14.71
N ALA A 5 -12.87 6.68 15.04
CA ALA A 5 -13.42 6.46 16.37
C ALA A 5 -13.00 5.14 17.06
N HIS A 6 -12.05 4.40 16.50
CA HIS A 6 -11.48 3.18 17.08
C HIS A 6 -9.96 3.23 17.00
N ARG A 7 -9.28 3.06 18.15
CA ARG A 7 -7.83 2.83 18.20
C ARG A 7 -7.52 1.42 17.69
N LEU A 8 -7.61 1.24 16.38
CA LEU A 8 -7.08 0.05 15.71
C LEU A 8 -5.56 0.18 15.68
N ASN A 9 -4.85 -0.88 16.07
CA ASN A 9 -3.39 -0.93 15.96
C ASN A 9 -3.02 -0.78 14.48
N THR A 10 -2.55 0.40 14.06
CA THR A 10 -2.24 0.71 12.67
C THR A 10 -0.93 0.10 12.21
N SER A 11 -0.18 -0.59 13.07
CA SER A 11 1.17 -1.11 12.74
C SER A 11 1.22 -1.92 11.44
N VAL A 12 0.21 -2.76 11.18
CA VAL A 12 0.12 -3.52 9.92
C VAL A 12 -0.15 -2.60 8.73
N LEU A 13 -1.05 -1.63 8.89
CA LEU A 13 -1.42 -0.66 7.85
C LEU A 13 -0.27 0.33 7.55
N GLU A 14 0.45 0.77 8.57
CA GLU A 14 1.65 1.60 8.45
C GLU A 14 2.76 0.87 7.72
N GLY A 15 2.99 -0.41 8.05
CA GLY A 15 3.94 -1.26 7.32
C GLY A 15 3.58 -1.38 5.84
N MET A 16 2.29 -1.57 5.54
CA MET A 16 1.77 -1.60 4.16
C MET A 16 2.03 -0.27 3.44
N ASN A 17 1.68 0.86 4.07
CA ASN A 17 1.84 2.20 3.50
C ASN A 17 3.31 2.55 3.24
N ASN A 18 4.23 2.16 4.13
CA ASN A 18 5.66 2.35 3.93
C ASN A 18 6.19 1.54 2.73
N LYS A 19 5.75 0.29 2.58
CA LYS A 19 6.17 -0.58 1.47
C LYS A 19 5.64 -0.06 0.13
N ILE A 20 4.40 0.40 0.08
CA ILE A 20 3.82 1.06 -1.11
C ILE A 20 4.58 2.35 -1.45
N LYS A 21 4.96 3.15 -0.44
CA LYS A 21 5.76 4.37 -0.64
C LYS A 21 7.17 4.08 -1.18
N VAL A 22 7.78 2.96 -0.81
CA VAL A 22 9.06 2.52 -1.39
C VAL A 22 8.89 2.09 -2.85
N ILE A 23 7.86 1.28 -3.16
CA ILE A 23 7.57 0.85 -4.53
C ILE A 23 7.30 2.05 -5.44
N LYS A 24 6.57 3.06 -4.93
CA LYS A 24 6.30 4.31 -5.66
C LYS A 24 7.58 5.11 -5.95
N ARG A 25 8.57 5.11 -5.04
CA ARG A 25 9.89 5.74 -5.27
C ARG A 25 10.73 4.94 -6.28
N MET A 26 10.73 3.61 -6.20
CA MET A 26 11.45 2.79 -7.18
C MET A 26 10.85 2.87 -8.59
N ALA A 27 9.59 3.28 -8.69
CA ALA A 27 8.88 3.45 -9.95
C ALA A 27 9.01 4.86 -10.58
N TYR A 28 9.88 5.75 -10.07
CA TYR A 28 10.12 7.08 -10.67
C TYR A 28 10.48 6.95 -12.16
N GLY A 29 9.49 7.12 -13.03
CA GLY A 29 9.58 6.98 -14.49
C GLY A 29 8.42 6.22 -15.15
N TYR A 30 7.71 5.36 -14.41
CA TYR A 30 6.57 4.61 -14.96
C TYR A 30 5.32 5.49 -15.01
N ARG A 31 4.90 5.86 -16.22
CA ARG A 31 3.62 6.52 -16.51
C ARG A 31 2.48 5.50 -16.64
N ASP A 32 2.58 4.39 -15.92
CA ASP A 32 1.63 3.28 -15.96
C ASP A 32 1.09 3.00 -14.56
N ASN A 33 0.03 3.73 -14.20
CA ASN A 33 -0.65 3.56 -12.93
C ASN A 33 -1.28 2.15 -12.82
N ASP A 34 -1.76 1.60 -13.93
CA ASP A 34 -2.36 0.26 -13.98
C ASP A 34 -1.35 -0.83 -13.62
N TYR A 35 -0.13 -0.74 -14.15
CA TYR A 35 0.96 -1.65 -13.80
C TYR A 35 1.39 -1.48 -12.33
N PHE A 36 1.38 -0.25 -11.81
CA PHE A 36 1.65 0.00 -10.39
C PHE A 36 0.62 -0.68 -9.47
N PHE A 37 -0.68 -0.59 -9.79
CA PHE A 37 -1.73 -1.29 -9.04
C PHE A 37 -1.63 -2.81 -9.17
N LEU A 38 -1.26 -3.32 -10.35
CA LEU A 38 -1.00 -4.75 -10.55
C LEU A 38 0.16 -5.24 -9.66
N LYS A 39 1.23 -4.45 -9.56
CA LYS A 39 2.38 -4.75 -8.69
C LYS A 39 2.01 -4.72 -7.21
N ILE A 40 1.14 -3.80 -6.79
CA ILE A 40 0.60 -3.77 -5.42
C ILE A 40 -0.23 -5.03 -5.15
N LYS A 41 -1.13 -5.41 -6.06
CA LYS A 41 -1.95 -6.62 -5.94
C LYS A 41 -1.12 -7.91 -5.88
N ALA A 42 -0.01 -7.97 -6.62
CA ALA A 42 0.92 -9.09 -6.57
C ALA A 42 1.72 -9.16 -5.25
N VAL A 43 2.09 -8.01 -4.67
CA VAL A 43 2.82 -7.93 -3.39
C VAL A 43 1.90 -8.18 -2.19
N PHE A 44 0.63 -7.80 -2.32
CA PHE A 44 -0.41 -8.03 -1.33
C PHE A 44 -1.54 -8.86 -1.95
N PRO A 45 -1.32 -10.16 -2.23
CA PRO A 45 -2.43 -11.04 -2.53
C PRO A 45 -3.28 -11.06 -1.27
N GLY A 46 -4.43 -10.37 -1.30
CA GLY A 46 -5.32 -10.29 -0.15
C GLY A 46 -5.45 -11.68 0.43
N LYS A 47 -5.19 -11.84 1.74
CA LYS A 47 -5.43 -13.13 2.39
C LYS A 47 -6.88 -13.49 2.09
N MET A 48 -7.07 -14.46 1.20
CA MET A 48 -8.33 -15.17 1.05
C MET A 48 -8.51 -15.89 2.37
N ARG A 49 -9.27 -15.26 3.26
CA ARG A 49 -9.66 -15.80 4.54
C ARG A 49 -11.16 -15.68 4.63
#